data_AF-A0A7S0VB94-F1
#
_entry.id   AF-A0A7S0VB94-F1
#
_cell.length_a   1.000
_cell.length_b   1.000
_cell.length_c   1.000
_cell.angle_alpha   90.00
_cell.angle_beta   90.00
_cell.angle_gamma   90.00
#
_symmetry.space_group_name_H-M   'P 1'
#
loop_
_entity.id
_entity.type
_entity.pdbx_description
1 polymer ?
#
loop_
_entity_poly.entity_id
_entity_poly.type
_entity_poly.pdbx_seq_one_letter_code
_entity_poly.pdbx_strand_id
1 'polypeptide(L)'
;MSDESLTPLTVKLIAKSLNLDIRRPDESYLAFVPYQLARLPLPTNWELKEKSSGELVYYNTRLKLHSEYHPYINRANALLAHLRACGLKNHYSPALIEAIERVRLSNEKKRIARCLAFVHPSGSRYYYDVVDDCEVIDYDPASDEIVPEPPLEVLMKYKLADAVAAAAADPIGTAMAAVLATAREKIQFYCWWYEDAENPDLTLRVNSNFIAGGGVSERHAVITYDESVAAFHLVLHDKNRTTVDPHSLSFPFAPIRVRSTNGRVLSGHKNGRFAEIWDIHVGGVVEAFNRLFLVKKASVGATKWHAAYYGPLEKLRSNLIKTLLKYKPVAIDNRYTKDRGSVRENAGASIRLVAAQCIELADQLRYYRPALADQLAGQVPEPILWRLRSEGEESGAEDEKVVIAAMEGGGEEEYYEGEGG
;
A
#
# COMPACT_ATOMS: atom_id res chain seq x y z
N MET A 1 5.98 -9.80 -19.70
CA MET A 1 4.98 -10.50 -20.54
C MET A 1 4.68 -9.64 -21.75
N SER A 2 4.57 -10.25 -22.93
CA SER A 2 3.96 -9.66 -24.13
C SER A 2 2.54 -9.16 -23.80
N ASP A 3 2.05 -8.17 -24.54
CA ASP A 3 0.63 -7.73 -24.48
C ASP A 3 -0.25 -8.76 -25.25
N GLU A 4 -0.07 -10.04 -24.90
CA GLU A 4 -0.78 -11.18 -25.48
C GLU A 4 -2.27 -10.99 -25.25
N SER A 5 -3.01 -11.04 -26.36
CA SER A 5 -4.37 -10.54 -26.43
C SER A 5 -5.27 -11.27 -25.45
N LEU A 6 -5.72 -10.54 -24.43
CA LEU A 6 -6.66 -11.01 -23.41
C LEU A 6 -7.83 -11.75 -24.06
N THR A 7 -7.81 -13.09 -24.02
CA THR A 7 -8.77 -13.83 -24.83
C THR A 7 -10.18 -13.71 -24.23
N PRO A 8 -11.23 -13.65 -25.07
CA PRO A 8 -12.60 -13.72 -24.58
C PRO A 8 -12.91 -15.02 -23.81
N LEU A 9 -12.09 -16.07 -23.95
CA LEU A 9 -12.19 -17.31 -23.19
C LEU A 9 -11.68 -17.13 -21.76
N THR A 10 -10.55 -16.44 -21.56
CA THR A 10 -10.00 -16.14 -20.22
C THR A 10 -11.02 -15.36 -19.36
N VAL A 11 -11.64 -14.32 -19.94
CA VAL A 11 -12.66 -13.52 -19.22
C VAL A 11 -13.91 -14.36 -18.90
N LYS A 12 -14.33 -15.26 -19.79
CA LYS A 12 -15.45 -16.18 -19.54
C LYS A 12 -15.13 -17.22 -18.46
N LEU A 13 -13.90 -17.75 -18.42
CA LEU A 13 -13.44 -18.68 -17.38
C LEU A 13 -13.51 -18.02 -16.01
N ILE A 14 -12.97 -16.80 -15.88
CA ILE A 14 -12.98 -16.06 -14.61
C ILE A 14 -14.42 -15.68 -14.21
N ALA A 15 -15.27 -15.30 -15.16
CA ALA A 15 -16.69 -15.05 -14.86
C ALA A 15 -17.41 -16.31 -14.34
N LYS A 16 -17.15 -17.48 -14.94
CA LYS A 16 -17.68 -18.77 -14.48
C LYS A 16 -17.20 -19.09 -13.06
N SER A 17 -15.92 -18.89 -12.76
CA SER A 17 -15.36 -19.17 -11.43
C SER A 17 -15.84 -18.20 -10.34
N LEU A 18 -16.31 -17.01 -10.71
CA LEU A 18 -16.98 -16.03 -9.84
C LEU A 18 -18.49 -16.25 -9.70
N ASN A 19 -19.04 -17.30 -10.33
CA ASN A 19 -20.48 -17.53 -10.44
C ASN A 19 -21.24 -16.28 -10.95
N LEU A 20 -20.69 -15.63 -11.99
CA LEU A 20 -21.28 -14.49 -12.69
C LEU A 20 -21.84 -14.92 -14.04
N ASP A 21 -23.14 -14.74 -14.24
CA ASP A 21 -23.77 -14.95 -15.54
C ASP A 21 -23.83 -13.62 -16.30
N ILE A 22 -22.75 -13.29 -17.02
CA ILE A 22 -22.62 -12.06 -17.82
C ILE A 22 -23.78 -11.90 -18.84
N ARG A 23 -24.50 -12.97 -19.18
CA ARG A 23 -25.67 -12.90 -20.09
C ARG A 23 -26.91 -12.32 -19.41
N ARG A 24 -26.98 -12.29 -18.07
CA ARG A 24 -28.11 -11.72 -17.33
C ARG A 24 -28.01 -10.20 -17.36
N PRO A 25 -29.06 -9.47 -17.79
CA PRO A 25 -29.04 -8.01 -17.82
C PRO A 25 -28.73 -7.39 -16.44
N ASP A 26 -29.19 -8.00 -15.36
CA ASP A 26 -28.99 -7.54 -13.98
C ASP A 26 -27.64 -7.94 -13.34
N GLU A 27 -26.76 -8.63 -14.08
CA GLU A 27 -25.36 -8.88 -13.71
C GLU A 27 -24.36 -8.42 -14.78
N SER A 28 -24.81 -8.04 -15.98
CA SER A 28 -23.95 -7.64 -17.09
C SER A 28 -23.00 -6.48 -16.76
N TYR A 29 -23.39 -5.58 -15.85
CA TYR A 29 -22.54 -4.51 -15.34
C TYR A 29 -21.35 -4.99 -14.50
N LEU A 30 -21.40 -6.20 -13.94
CA LEU A 30 -20.31 -6.81 -13.17
C LEU A 30 -19.22 -7.41 -14.06
N ALA A 31 -19.42 -7.47 -15.38
CA ALA A 31 -18.45 -8.04 -16.33
C ALA A 31 -17.08 -7.33 -16.35
N PHE A 32 -16.96 -6.10 -15.82
CA PHE A 32 -15.66 -5.47 -15.65
C PHE A 32 -14.78 -6.18 -14.62
N VAL A 33 -15.36 -6.85 -13.61
CA VAL A 33 -14.61 -7.54 -12.56
C VAL A 33 -13.76 -8.69 -13.13
N PRO A 34 -14.33 -9.70 -13.82
CA PRO A 34 -13.52 -10.75 -14.45
C PRO A 34 -12.58 -10.20 -15.53
N TYR A 35 -12.93 -9.10 -16.21
CA TYR A 35 -12.04 -8.44 -17.17
C TYR A 35 -10.82 -7.79 -16.51
N GLN A 36 -10.95 -7.17 -15.33
CA GLN A 36 -9.81 -6.61 -14.61
C GLN A 36 -8.94 -7.72 -14.01
N LEU A 37 -9.55 -8.75 -13.40
CA LEU A 37 -8.84 -9.92 -12.88
C LEU A 37 -7.98 -10.61 -13.95
N ALA A 38 -8.53 -10.81 -15.14
CA ALA A 38 -7.81 -11.38 -16.28
C ALA A 38 -6.54 -10.59 -16.68
N ARG A 39 -6.44 -9.32 -16.26
CA ARG A 39 -5.35 -8.39 -16.59
C ARG A 39 -4.42 -8.10 -15.42
N LEU A 40 -4.72 -8.61 -14.22
CA LEU A 40 -3.75 -8.61 -13.13
C LEU A 40 -2.63 -9.61 -13.49
N PRO A 41 -1.35 -9.28 -13.25
CA PRO A 41 -0.30 -10.27 -13.34
C PRO A 41 -0.60 -11.39 -12.34
N LEU A 42 -0.40 -12.65 -12.76
CA LEU A 42 -0.47 -13.77 -11.82
C LEU A 42 0.70 -13.66 -10.81
N PRO A 43 0.55 -14.15 -9.57
CA PRO A 43 1.68 -14.24 -8.65
C PRO A 43 2.79 -15.11 -9.26
N THR A 44 4.04 -14.88 -8.87
CA THR A 44 5.24 -15.47 -9.50
C THR A 44 5.28 -17.00 -9.54
N ASN A 45 4.54 -17.66 -8.64
CA ASN A 45 4.39 -19.11 -8.58
C ASN A 45 3.12 -19.65 -9.30
N TRP A 46 2.44 -18.84 -10.12
CA TRP A 46 1.24 -19.24 -10.86
C TRP A 46 1.35 -18.94 -12.36
N GLU A 47 0.89 -19.88 -13.17
CA GLU A 47 0.81 -19.75 -14.63
C GLU A 47 -0.55 -20.25 -15.14
N LEU A 48 -1.00 -19.73 -16.29
CA LEU A 48 -2.20 -20.21 -16.97
C LEU A 48 -1.79 -21.28 -17.99
N LYS A 49 -2.35 -22.49 -17.88
CA LYS A 49 -2.06 -23.63 -18.77
C LYS A 49 -3.32 -24.17 -19.41
N GLU A 50 -3.19 -24.61 -20.66
CA GLU A 50 -4.23 -25.36 -21.35
C GLU A 50 -4.02 -26.87 -21.10
N LYS A 51 -5.04 -27.56 -20.60
CA LYS A 51 -5.07 -29.02 -20.49
C LYS A 51 -5.13 -29.65 -21.89
N SER A 52 -4.79 -30.93 -21.99
CA SER A 52 -5.01 -31.73 -23.21
C SER A 52 -6.48 -31.78 -23.69
N SER A 53 -7.44 -31.41 -22.84
CA SER A 53 -8.85 -31.25 -23.18
C SER A 53 -9.21 -29.90 -23.84
N GLY A 54 -8.26 -28.98 -23.99
CA GLY A 54 -8.51 -27.58 -24.41
C GLY A 54 -9.07 -26.69 -23.29
N GLU A 55 -9.10 -27.18 -22.04
CA GLU A 55 -9.56 -26.39 -20.89
C GLU A 55 -8.40 -25.61 -20.26
N LEU A 56 -8.58 -24.30 -20.11
CA LEU A 56 -7.66 -23.42 -19.41
C LEU A 56 -7.79 -23.58 -17.88
N VAL A 57 -6.67 -23.81 -17.20
CA VAL A 57 -6.57 -23.89 -15.73
C VAL A 57 -5.36 -23.13 -15.20
N TYR A 58 -5.45 -22.66 -13.97
CA TYR A 58 -4.34 -22.05 -13.25
C TYR A 58 -3.49 -23.15 -12.63
N TYR A 59 -2.18 -23.10 -12.81
CA TYR A 59 -1.23 -24.08 -12.26
C TYR A 59 -0.25 -23.38 -11.34
N ASN A 60 -0.14 -23.86 -10.10
CA ASN A 60 0.82 -23.38 -9.13
C ASN A 60 2.15 -24.15 -9.30
N THR A 61 3.18 -23.47 -9.79
CA THR A 61 4.49 -24.07 -10.10
C THR A 61 5.22 -24.58 -8.85
N ARG A 62 5.05 -23.89 -7.71
CA ARG A 62 5.67 -24.26 -6.43
C ARG A 62 5.03 -25.49 -5.81
N LEU A 63 3.70 -25.57 -5.80
CA LEU A 63 2.93 -26.65 -5.18
C LEU A 63 2.65 -27.83 -6.13
N LYS A 64 2.84 -27.64 -7.45
CA LYS A 64 2.47 -28.58 -8.52
C LYS A 64 0.96 -28.93 -8.51
N LEU A 65 0.12 -27.96 -8.13
CA LEU A 65 -1.33 -28.10 -8.05
C LEU A 65 -2.03 -27.33 -9.17
N HIS A 66 -3.14 -27.87 -9.67
CA HIS A 66 -4.04 -27.19 -10.59
C HIS A 66 -5.23 -26.59 -9.83
N SER A 67 -5.71 -25.44 -10.29
CA SER A 67 -6.91 -24.74 -9.81
C SER A 67 -7.79 -24.33 -10.99
N GLU A 68 -9.10 -24.54 -10.85
CA GLU A 68 -10.11 -24.00 -11.76
C GLU A 68 -10.44 -22.51 -11.47
N TYR A 69 -9.98 -22.02 -10.32
CA TYR A 69 -10.21 -20.66 -9.83
C TYR A 69 -8.96 -19.79 -9.99
N HIS A 70 -9.17 -18.51 -10.28
CA HIS A 70 -8.11 -17.49 -10.30
C HIS A 70 -7.44 -17.39 -8.91
N PRO A 71 -6.11 -17.17 -8.79
CA PRO A 71 -5.47 -17.03 -7.47
C PRO A 71 -6.14 -15.96 -6.58
N TYR A 72 -6.55 -14.85 -7.18
CA TYR A 72 -7.26 -13.75 -6.51
C TYR A 72 -8.80 -13.93 -6.39
N ILE A 73 -9.35 -15.15 -6.50
CA ILE A 73 -10.82 -15.38 -6.53
C ILE A 73 -11.54 -14.89 -5.26
N ASN A 74 -10.97 -15.11 -4.07
CA ASN A 74 -11.60 -14.73 -2.80
C ASN A 74 -11.81 -13.21 -2.73
N ARG A 75 -10.84 -12.47 -3.24
CA ARG A 75 -10.86 -11.01 -3.29
C ARG A 75 -11.85 -10.47 -4.31
N ALA A 76 -11.92 -11.09 -5.47
CA ALA A 76 -12.93 -10.82 -6.48
C ALA A 76 -14.35 -11.04 -5.92
N ASN A 77 -14.55 -12.13 -5.17
CA ASN A 77 -15.82 -12.41 -4.48
C ASN A 77 -16.15 -11.35 -3.42
N ALA A 78 -15.18 -10.86 -2.65
CA ALA A 78 -15.38 -9.76 -1.70
C ALA A 78 -15.81 -8.45 -2.41
N LEU A 79 -15.15 -8.10 -3.53
CA LEU A 79 -15.53 -6.96 -4.36
C LEU A 79 -16.96 -7.13 -4.94
N LEU A 80 -17.30 -8.32 -5.44
CA LEU A 80 -18.65 -8.61 -5.96
C LEU A 80 -19.73 -8.57 -4.89
N ALA A 81 -19.45 -9.09 -3.69
CA ALA A 81 -20.37 -9.00 -2.55
C ALA A 81 -20.66 -7.53 -2.20
N HIS A 82 -19.62 -6.69 -2.17
CA HIS A 82 -19.76 -5.25 -1.95
C HIS A 82 -20.55 -4.56 -3.08
N LEU A 83 -20.22 -4.81 -4.34
CA LEU A 83 -20.93 -4.22 -5.50
C LEU A 83 -22.42 -4.63 -5.54
N ARG A 84 -22.73 -5.89 -5.20
CA ARG A 84 -24.11 -6.40 -5.05
C ARG A 84 -24.83 -5.72 -3.87
N ALA A 85 -24.17 -5.57 -2.73
CA ALA A 85 -24.71 -4.89 -1.55
C ALA A 85 -24.97 -3.40 -1.78
N CYS A 86 -24.16 -2.73 -2.59
CA CYS A 86 -24.37 -1.34 -3.02
C CYS A 86 -25.57 -1.13 -3.96
N GLY A 87 -26.29 -2.19 -4.37
CA GLY A 87 -27.60 -2.06 -5.01
C GLY A 87 -27.58 -1.36 -6.37
N LEU A 88 -26.50 -1.50 -7.15
CA LEU A 88 -26.25 -0.82 -8.44
C LEU A 88 -27.28 -1.10 -9.56
N LYS A 89 -28.38 -1.81 -9.29
CA LYS A 89 -29.34 -2.31 -10.29
C LYS A 89 -30.09 -1.22 -11.10
N ASN A 90 -30.20 0.03 -10.63
CA ASN A 90 -31.23 0.95 -11.13
C ASN A 90 -30.78 2.26 -11.81
N HIS A 91 -29.51 2.70 -11.74
CA HIS A 91 -29.16 4.06 -12.20
C HIS A 91 -27.86 4.17 -13.03
N TYR A 92 -27.90 3.62 -14.24
CA TYR A 92 -27.27 4.33 -15.36
C TYR A 92 -28.17 5.54 -15.68
N SER A 93 -27.63 6.76 -15.63
CA SER A 93 -28.41 7.92 -16.08
C SER A 93 -28.70 7.79 -17.59
N PRO A 94 -29.85 8.27 -18.10
CA PRO A 94 -30.13 8.24 -19.54
C PRO A 94 -29.01 8.86 -20.37
N ALA A 95 -28.36 9.91 -19.87
CA ALA A 95 -27.20 10.54 -20.50
C ALA A 95 -25.95 9.63 -20.58
N LEU A 96 -25.75 8.72 -19.62
CA LEU A 96 -24.64 7.75 -19.66
C LEU A 96 -24.94 6.59 -20.63
N ILE A 97 -26.19 6.13 -20.69
CA ILE A 97 -26.64 5.16 -21.71
C ILE A 97 -26.50 5.77 -23.11
N GLU A 98 -27.00 7.00 -23.29
CA GLU A 98 -26.91 7.73 -24.56
C GLU A 98 -25.45 8.03 -24.95
N ALA A 99 -24.56 8.34 -23.99
CA ALA A 99 -23.14 8.48 -24.27
C ALA A 99 -22.49 7.16 -24.72
N ILE A 100 -22.85 6.03 -24.10
CA ILE A 100 -22.38 4.70 -24.49
C ILE A 100 -22.90 4.32 -25.89
N GLU A 101 -24.16 4.61 -26.21
CA GLU A 101 -24.72 4.33 -27.55
C GLU A 101 -24.15 5.25 -28.63
N ARG A 102 -23.96 6.55 -28.34
CA ARG A 102 -23.26 7.47 -29.27
C ARG A 102 -21.82 7.02 -29.54
N VAL A 103 -21.08 6.56 -28.52
CA VAL A 103 -19.71 6.02 -28.67
C VAL A 103 -19.71 4.68 -29.45
N ARG A 104 -20.75 3.86 -29.28
CA ARG A 104 -20.95 2.60 -30.02
C ARG A 104 -21.26 2.83 -31.50
N LEU A 105 -21.95 3.93 -31.83
CA LEU A 105 -22.28 4.32 -33.20
C LEU A 105 -21.15 5.10 -33.90
N SER A 106 -20.19 5.69 -33.18
CA SER A 106 -19.22 6.66 -33.75
C SER A 106 -17.79 6.16 -33.96
N ASN A 107 -17.50 4.86 -33.85
CA ASN A 107 -16.11 4.36 -33.86
C ASN A 107 -15.81 3.22 -34.83
N GLU A 108 -15.74 3.56 -36.12
CA GLU A 108 -14.49 3.28 -36.83
C GLU A 108 -13.39 4.21 -36.27
N LYS A 109 -12.32 3.63 -35.70
CA LYS A 109 -11.00 4.27 -35.46
C LYS A 109 -10.90 5.40 -34.39
N LYS A 110 -10.70 5.03 -33.12
CA LYS A 110 -9.42 5.12 -32.33
C LYS A 110 -9.59 5.36 -30.82
N ARG A 111 -8.78 4.61 -30.05
CA ARG A 111 -8.26 4.85 -28.68
C ARG A 111 -8.75 6.11 -27.91
N ILE A 112 -9.47 5.89 -26.81
CA ILE A 112 -9.50 6.80 -25.64
C ILE A 112 -9.25 5.98 -24.36
N ALA A 113 -8.53 6.56 -23.39
CA ALA A 113 -8.09 5.89 -22.19
C ALA A 113 -9.17 5.80 -21.09
N ARG A 114 -9.31 4.59 -20.56
CA ARG A 114 -9.46 4.20 -19.15
C ARG A 114 -9.57 5.32 -18.11
N CYS A 115 -10.79 5.52 -17.60
CA CYS A 115 -11.14 5.48 -16.17
C CYS A 115 -12.66 5.39 -16.04
N LEU A 116 -13.20 4.37 -15.38
CA LEU A 116 -14.63 4.28 -15.09
C LEU A 116 -14.93 5.00 -13.78
N ALA A 117 -15.59 6.15 -13.87
CA ALA A 117 -16.10 6.91 -12.74
C ALA A 117 -17.58 6.61 -12.55
N PHE A 118 -17.95 6.11 -11.37
CA PHE A 118 -19.35 5.88 -11.00
C PHE A 118 -19.85 6.99 -10.08
N VAL A 119 -21.10 7.43 -10.26
CA VAL A 119 -21.76 8.43 -9.41
C VAL A 119 -22.90 7.76 -8.65
N HIS A 120 -22.84 7.82 -7.33
CA HIS A 120 -23.87 7.32 -6.41
C HIS A 120 -25.05 8.31 -6.33
N PRO A 121 -26.28 7.88 -5.98
CA PRO A 121 -27.43 8.78 -5.82
C PRO A 121 -27.25 9.93 -4.80
N SER A 122 -26.27 9.83 -3.88
CA SER A 122 -25.87 10.94 -2.97
C SER A 122 -24.93 11.97 -3.60
N GLY A 123 -24.57 11.83 -4.89
CA GLY A 123 -23.55 12.64 -5.57
C GLY A 123 -22.10 12.16 -5.35
N SER A 124 -21.87 11.23 -4.43
CA SER A 124 -20.55 10.64 -4.15
C SER A 124 -20.02 9.84 -5.34
N ARG A 125 -18.70 9.80 -5.56
CA ARG A 125 -18.09 9.00 -6.63
C ARG A 125 -17.23 7.87 -6.08
N TYR A 126 -17.34 6.69 -6.68
CA TYR A 126 -16.61 5.49 -6.27
C TYR A 126 -15.66 4.99 -7.37
N TYR A 127 -14.48 4.57 -6.93
CA TYR A 127 -13.42 3.93 -7.72
C TYR A 127 -12.85 2.79 -6.88
N TYR A 128 -12.50 1.66 -7.51
CA TYR A 128 -11.97 0.47 -6.84
C TYR A 128 -10.58 0.11 -7.38
N ASP A 129 -9.67 -0.28 -6.49
CA ASP A 129 -8.35 -0.82 -6.80
C ASP A 129 -8.00 -1.99 -5.86
N VAL A 130 -7.08 -2.87 -6.28
CA VAL A 130 -6.98 -4.27 -5.85
C VAL A 130 -5.49 -4.73 -5.74
N VAL A 131 -4.78 -4.42 -4.63
CA VAL A 131 -3.53 -5.09 -4.10
C VAL A 131 -3.59 -5.22 -2.53
N ASP A 132 -3.08 -6.22 -1.77
CA ASP A 132 -3.40 -7.68 -1.75
C ASP A 132 -3.20 -8.35 -0.34
N ASP A 133 -3.57 -9.64 -0.22
CA ASP A 133 -3.29 -10.70 0.81
C ASP A 133 -3.78 -10.66 2.29
N CYS A 134 -4.49 -11.74 2.68
CA CYS A 134 -4.53 -12.37 4.01
C CYS A 134 -5.06 -13.82 3.89
N GLU A 135 -4.36 -14.81 4.47
CA GLU A 135 -4.87 -16.19 4.61
C GLU A 135 -5.75 -16.35 5.86
N VAL A 136 -6.75 -17.23 5.78
CA VAL A 136 -7.30 -17.94 6.95
C VAL A 136 -7.48 -19.40 6.55
N ILE A 137 -6.78 -20.28 7.27
CA ILE A 137 -6.96 -21.73 7.20
C ILE A 137 -7.62 -22.15 8.51
N ASP A 138 -8.72 -22.89 8.43
CA ASP A 138 -9.12 -23.85 9.46
C ASP A 138 -9.62 -25.11 8.75
N TYR A 139 -9.08 -26.26 9.16
CA TYR A 139 -9.50 -27.59 8.71
C TYR A 139 -9.55 -28.51 9.93
N ASP A 140 -10.75 -28.91 10.32
CA ASP A 140 -10.98 -29.91 11.36
C ASP A 140 -11.53 -31.19 10.71
N PRO A 141 -10.78 -32.31 10.72
CA PRO A 141 -11.22 -33.58 10.17
C PRO A 141 -12.04 -34.45 11.14
N ALA A 142 -12.43 -33.96 12.34
CA ALA A 142 -12.77 -34.82 13.48
C ALA A 142 -14.21 -34.72 14.07
N SER A 143 -15.20 -34.15 13.36
CA SER A 143 -16.60 -34.16 13.84
C SER A 143 -17.59 -34.79 12.84
N ASP A 144 -18.13 -35.95 13.23
CA ASP A 144 -19.13 -36.73 12.48
C ASP A 144 -20.51 -36.70 13.19
N GLU A 145 -20.87 -35.54 13.77
CA GLU A 145 -22.16 -35.28 14.40
C GLU A 145 -22.83 -34.03 13.83
N ILE A 146 -24.03 -34.21 13.26
CA ILE A 146 -24.86 -33.11 12.75
C ILE A 146 -25.68 -32.53 13.91
N VAL A 147 -25.16 -31.49 14.55
CA VAL A 147 -25.93 -30.59 15.41
C VAL A 147 -26.35 -29.37 14.58
N PRO A 148 -27.64 -28.98 14.53
CA PRO A 148 -28.06 -27.82 13.75
C PRO A 148 -27.50 -26.53 14.34
N GLU A 149 -26.69 -25.81 13.55
CA GLU A 149 -26.15 -24.51 13.95
C GLU A 149 -27.29 -23.50 14.23
N PRO A 150 -27.19 -22.70 15.31
CA PRO A 150 -28.07 -21.57 15.50
C PRO A 150 -27.75 -20.47 14.47
N PRO A 151 -28.71 -19.59 14.11
CA PRO A 151 -28.49 -18.55 13.12
C PRO A 151 -27.27 -17.67 13.42
N LEU A 152 -26.55 -17.26 12.38
CA LEU A 152 -25.28 -16.51 12.43
C LEU A 152 -25.32 -15.27 13.35
N GLU A 153 -26.49 -14.63 13.45
CA GLU A 153 -26.75 -13.46 14.30
C GLU A 153 -26.64 -13.75 15.81
N VAL A 154 -26.83 -15.00 16.23
CA VAL A 154 -26.68 -15.44 17.63
C VAL A 154 -25.21 -15.65 17.96
N LEU A 155 -24.48 -16.37 17.10
CA LEU A 155 -23.04 -16.66 17.28
C LEU A 155 -22.18 -15.38 17.33
N MET A 156 -22.51 -14.36 16.52
CA MET A 156 -21.83 -13.06 16.58
C MET A 156 -22.05 -12.30 17.89
N LYS A 157 -23.21 -12.43 18.54
CA LYS A 157 -23.51 -11.73 19.81
C LYS A 157 -22.78 -12.34 21.00
N TYR A 158 -22.70 -13.67 21.09
CA TYR A 158 -22.04 -14.33 22.22
C TYR A 158 -20.50 -14.20 22.16
N LYS A 159 -19.87 -14.45 20.99
CA LYS A 159 -18.41 -14.30 20.86
C LYS A 159 -17.90 -12.88 21.13
N LEU A 160 -18.69 -11.85 20.83
CA LEU A 160 -18.33 -10.46 21.14
C LEU A 160 -18.40 -10.15 22.64
N ALA A 161 -19.38 -10.70 23.35
CA ALA A 161 -19.53 -10.51 24.79
C ALA A 161 -18.39 -11.18 25.58
N ASP A 162 -18.04 -12.42 25.22
CA ASP A 162 -16.96 -13.17 25.89
C ASP A 162 -15.58 -12.57 25.59
N ALA A 163 -15.35 -12.07 24.36
CA ALA A 163 -14.12 -11.36 24.01
C ALA A 163 -13.96 -10.04 24.78
N VAL A 164 -15.06 -9.29 24.99
CA VAL A 164 -15.04 -8.06 25.81
C VAL A 164 -14.84 -8.37 27.30
N ALA A 165 -15.40 -9.47 27.81
CA ALA A 165 -15.16 -9.92 29.18
C ALA A 165 -13.71 -10.37 29.41
N ALA A 166 -13.12 -11.11 28.46
CA ALA A 166 -11.72 -11.53 28.52
C ALA A 166 -10.75 -10.33 28.43
N ALA A 167 -11.05 -9.35 27.57
CA ALA A 167 -10.25 -8.13 27.43
C ALA A 167 -10.25 -7.24 28.68
N ALA A 168 -11.23 -7.37 29.57
CA ALA A 168 -11.31 -6.58 30.81
C ALA A 168 -10.34 -7.06 31.92
N ALA A 169 -9.75 -8.26 31.79
CA ALA A 169 -8.93 -8.88 32.83
C ALA A 169 -7.44 -8.50 32.80
N ASP A 170 -6.93 -7.95 31.69
CA ASP A 170 -5.53 -7.49 31.57
C ASP A 170 -5.47 -5.96 31.67
N PRO A 171 -4.95 -5.36 32.76
CA PRO A 171 -4.90 -3.91 32.90
C PRO A 171 -4.02 -3.20 31.86
N ILE A 172 -3.09 -3.90 31.19
CA ILE A 172 -2.30 -3.36 30.08
C ILE A 172 -3.12 -3.43 28.78
N GLY A 173 -3.71 -4.59 28.50
CA GLY A 173 -4.67 -4.80 27.40
C GLY A 173 -5.84 -3.81 27.44
N THR A 174 -6.49 -3.60 28.58
CA THR A 174 -7.62 -2.67 28.75
C THR A 174 -7.22 -1.22 28.50
N ALA A 175 -6.01 -0.81 28.89
CA ALA A 175 -5.51 0.54 28.60
C ALA A 175 -5.26 0.74 27.09
N MET A 176 -4.69 -0.26 26.42
CA MET A 176 -4.44 -0.21 24.98
C MET A 176 -5.75 -0.31 24.17
N ALA A 177 -6.69 -1.16 24.59
CA ALA A 177 -8.03 -1.27 24.02
C ALA A 177 -8.87 0.01 24.22
N ALA A 178 -8.79 0.66 25.38
CA ALA A 178 -9.44 1.94 25.62
C ALA A 178 -8.86 3.07 24.75
N VAL A 179 -7.54 3.08 24.52
CA VAL A 179 -6.88 3.99 23.57
C VAL A 179 -7.31 3.71 22.12
N LEU A 180 -7.47 2.45 21.73
CA LEU A 180 -7.98 2.05 20.41
C LEU A 180 -9.49 2.35 20.23
N ALA A 181 -10.26 2.38 21.32
CA ALA A 181 -11.73 2.52 21.29
C ALA A 181 -12.24 3.95 21.48
N THR A 182 -11.55 4.82 22.24
CA THR A 182 -12.10 6.15 22.60
C THR A 182 -12.24 7.11 21.42
N ALA A 183 -11.44 6.92 20.38
CA ALA A 183 -11.76 7.38 19.04
C ALA A 183 -10.86 6.66 18.03
N ARG A 184 -11.40 6.23 16.88
CA ARG A 184 -10.63 6.19 15.64
C ARG A 184 -10.34 7.62 15.19
N GLU A 185 -9.57 8.34 16.00
CA GLU A 185 -9.08 9.70 15.76
C GLU A 185 -8.28 9.64 14.46
N LYS A 186 -8.87 10.16 13.36
CA LYS A 186 -8.32 9.99 12.02
C LYS A 186 -6.85 10.43 11.99
N ILE A 187 -5.99 9.47 11.67
CA ILE A 187 -4.55 9.69 11.57
C ILE A 187 -4.33 10.52 10.30
N GLN A 188 -4.05 11.80 10.48
CA GLN A 188 -4.05 12.79 9.40
C GLN A 188 -2.75 13.58 9.36
N PHE A 189 -2.26 13.80 8.16
CA PHE A 189 -1.06 14.57 7.87
C PHE A 189 -1.40 15.67 6.86
N TYR A 190 -1.18 16.92 7.26
CA TYR A 190 -1.33 18.09 6.43
C TYR A 190 -0.03 18.30 5.66
N CYS A 191 -0.14 18.27 4.34
CA CYS A 191 0.96 18.32 3.42
C CYS A 191 0.79 19.50 2.46
N TRP A 192 1.88 19.93 1.84
CA TRP A 192 1.81 20.83 0.69
C TRP A 192 2.63 20.29 -0.47
N TRP A 193 2.33 20.73 -1.69
CA TRP A 193 3.24 20.61 -2.82
C TRP A 193 3.29 21.94 -3.57
N TYR A 194 4.29 22.08 -4.43
CA TYR A 194 4.44 23.21 -5.33
C TYR A 194 4.04 22.79 -6.74
N GLU A 195 3.23 23.60 -7.39
CA GLU A 195 2.75 23.38 -8.76
C GLU A 195 2.86 24.68 -9.54
N ASP A 196 3.49 24.62 -10.71
CA ASP A 196 3.59 25.77 -11.61
C ASP A 196 2.18 26.24 -11.95
N ALA A 197 1.88 27.49 -11.56
CA ALA A 197 0.65 28.12 -11.96
C ALA A 197 0.84 28.59 -13.40
N GLU A 198 0.33 27.82 -14.35
CA GLU A 198 -0.01 28.41 -15.64
C GLU A 198 -1.11 29.45 -15.39
N ASN A 199 -0.74 30.73 -15.38
CA ASN A 199 -1.73 31.79 -15.34
C ASN A 199 -2.61 31.65 -16.59
N PRO A 200 -3.92 31.33 -16.45
CA PRO A 200 -4.78 31.02 -17.59
C PRO A 200 -5.04 32.24 -18.46
N ASP A 201 -4.72 33.44 -17.95
CA ASP A 201 -4.78 34.68 -18.71
C ASP A 201 -3.60 34.79 -19.69
N LEU A 202 -3.72 34.05 -20.80
CA LEU A 202 -2.83 34.16 -21.95
C LEU A 202 -2.86 35.56 -22.60
N THR A 203 -3.88 36.39 -22.32
CA THR A 203 -4.08 37.67 -23.02
C THR A 203 -3.12 38.77 -22.55
N LEU A 204 -2.63 38.70 -21.30
CA LEU A 204 -1.65 39.63 -20.75
C LEU A 204 -0.18 39.38 -21.18
N ARG A 205 0.09 38.34 -21.97
CA ARG A 205 1.47 37.93 -22.33
C ARG A 205 2.16 38.77 -23.42
N VAL A 206 1.50 39.80 -23.96
CA VAL A 206 2.01 40.54 -25.13
C VAL A 206 3.06 41.62 -24.78
N ASN A 207 3.21 42.01 -23.51
CA ASN A 207 4.05 43.18 -23.18
C ASN A 207 4.82 43.15 -21.83
N SER A 208 5.09 41.96 -21.28
CA SER A 208 5.95 41.81 -20.09
C SER A 208 7.28 41.13 -20.43
N ASN A 209 8.38 41.79 -20.07
CA ASN A 209 9.75 41.33 -20.34
C ASN A 209 10.04 39.95 -19.73
N PHE A 210 10.14 38.91 -20.57
CA PHE A 210 10.85 37.62 -20.37
C PHE A 210 10.68 36.80 -19.07
N ILE A 211 9.88 37.22 -18.09
CA ILE A 211 9.51 36.40 -16.92
C ILE A 211 8.34 35.49 -17.32
N ALA A 212 8.64 34.52 -18.19
CA ALA A 212 7.69 33.53 -18.67
C ALA A 212 7.51 32.42 -17.61
N GLY A 213 6.53 32.62 -16.73
CA GLY A 213 6.07 31.64 -15.76
C GLY A 213 5.08 32.28 -14.79
N GLY A 214 3.88 31.74 -14.63
CA GLY A 214 2.81 32.35 -13.83
C GLY A 214 3.00 32.22 -12.30
N GLY A 215 4.24 32.02 -11.86
CA GLY A 215 4.62 31.75 -10.48
C GLY A 215 4.45 30.28 -10.08
N VAL A 216 5.11 29.91 -8.99
CA VAL A 216 4.93 28.61 -8.35
C VAL A 216 3.81 28.74 -7.32
N SER A 217 2.72 28.00 -7.49
CA SER A 217 1.61 27.98 -6.54
C SER A 217 1.81 26.93 -5.46
N GLU A 218 1.63 27.33 -4.20
CA GLU A 218 1.50 26.41 -3.07
C GLU A 218 0.11 25.77 -3.10
N ARG A 219 0.06 24.43 -3.00
CA ARG A 219 -1.18 23.66 -2.94
C ARG A 219 -1.17 22.79 -1.69
N HIS A 220 -2.31 22.66 -1.01
CA HIS A 220 -2.42 21.89 0.22
C HIS A 220 -3.14 20.57 0.00
N ALA A 221 -2.76 19.55 0.76
CA ALA A 221 -3.46 18.27 0.83
C ALA A 221 -3.53 17.75 2.26
N VAL A 222 -4.49 16.88 2.52
CA VAL A 222 -4.59 16.09 3.75
C VAL A 222 -4.49 14.62 3.37
N ILE A 223 -3.44 13.95 3.85
CA ILE A 223 -3.32 12.50 3.81
C ILE A 223 -4.01 11.97 5.07
N THR A 224 -5.06 11.16 4.91
CA THR A 224 -5.71 10.43 6.00
C THR A 224 -5.39 8.96 5.87
N TYR A 225 -4.95 8.30 6.94
CA TYR A 225 -4.82 6.86 7.01
C TYR A 225 -6.06 6.25 7.68
N ASP A 226 -6.69 5.28 7.03
CA ASP A 226 -7.75 4.46 7.61
C ASP A 226 -7.16 3.12 8.05
N GLU A 227 -7.04 2.94 9.36
CA GLU A 227 -6.52 1.73 10.00
C GLU A 227 -7.38 0.50 9.73
N SER A 228 -8.68 0.66 9.46
CA SER A 228 -9.59 -0.47 9.21
C SER A 228 -9.45 -1.10 7.82
N VAL A 229 -8.87 -0.35 6.87
CA VAL A 229 -8.59 -0.80 5.50
C VAL A 229 -7.07 -0.83 5.21
N ALA A 230 -6.26 -0.43 6.20
CA ALA A 230 -4.81 -0.18 6.07
C ALA A 230 -4.44 0.71 4.85
N ALA A 231 -5.30 1.69 4.54
CA ALA A 231 -5.25 2.45 3.28
C ALA A 231 -5.11 3.96 3.49
N PHE A 232 -4.58 4.65 2.48
CA PHE A 232 -4.48 6.11 2.46
C PHE A 232 -5.53 6.76 1.57
N HIS A 233 -6.04 7.90 2.06
CA HIS A 233 -6.91 8.81 1.34
C HIS A 233 -6.24 10.18 1.24
N LEU A 234 -6.04 10.68 0.02
CA LEU A 234 -5.55 12.03 -0.22
C LEU A 234 -6.75 12.92 -0.54
N VAL A 235 -6.91 14.00 0.21
CA VAL A 235 -7.91 15.04 -0.03
C VAL A 235 -7.17 16.34 -0.36
N LEU A 236 -7.36 16.87 -1.56
CA LEU A 236 -6.77 18.15 -1.95
C LEU A 236 -7.57 19.29 -1.32
N HIS A 237 -6.88 20.29 -0.76
CA HIS A 237 -7.48 21.43 -0.08
C HIS A 237 -7.03 22.73 -0.76
N ASP A 238 -8.00 23.53 -1.21
CA ASP A 238 -7.71 24.90 -1.65
C ASP A 238 -7.54 25.80 -0.42
N LYS A 239 -6.47 26.58 -0.37
CA LYS A 239 -6.16 27.49 0.75
C LYS A 239 -7.27 28.53 0.98
N ASN A 240 -7.96 28.88 -0.11
CA ASN A 240 -8.96 29.95 -0.14
C ASN A 240 -10.40 29.45 0.10
N ARG A 241 -10.63 28.14 0.17
CA ARG A 241 -11.95 27.55 0.47
C ARG A 241 -11.97 27.05 1.91
N THR A 242 -12.65 27.78 2.79
CA THR A 242 -12.92 27.36 4.18
C THR A 242 -13.93 26.21 4.26
N THR A 243 -14.76 26.05 3.24
CA THR A 243 -15.59 24.86 3.03
C THR A 243 -14.79 23.79 2.31
N VAL A 244 -14.73 22.59 2.89
CA VAL A 244 -14.28 21.40 2.16
C VAL A 244 -15.19 21.24 0.96
N ASP A 245 -14.62 21.32 -0.24
CA ASP A 245 -15.36 21.23 -1.48
C ASP A 245 -16.09 19.88 -1.54
N PRO A 246 -17.42 19.81 -1.76
CA PRO A 246 -18.10 18.51 -1.96
C PRO A 246 -17.57 17.76 -3.19
N HIS A 247 -16.81 18.43 -4.07
CA HIS A 247 -16.06 17.82 -5.16
C HIS A 247 -14.59 17.52 -4.82
N SER A 248 -14.16 17.66 -3.56
CA SER A 248 -12.82 17.23 -3.14
C SER A 248 -12.67 15.74 -3.40
N LEU A 249 -11.82 15.41 -4.37
CA LEU A 249 -11.67 14.05 -4.88
C LEU A 249 -10.96 13.19 -3.84
N SER A 250 -11.74 12.48 -3.00
CA SER A 250 -11.19 11.45 -2.12
C SER A 250 -10.87 10.22 -2.95
N PHE A 251 -9.61 10.07 -3.33
CA PHE A 251 -9.14 8.83 -3.93
C PHE A 251 -8.76 7.84 -2.82
N PRO A 252 -9.37 6.63 -2.75
CA PRO A 252 -8.64 5.47 -2.25
C PRO A 252 -7.59 5.14 -3.31
N PHE A 253 -6.31 5.35 -3.00
CA PHE A 253 -5.24 5.13 -3.96
C PHE A 253 -4.13 4.29 -3.36
N ALA A 254 -3.83 3.17 -4.01
CA ALA A 254 -2.49 2.66 -4.03
C ALA A 254 -1.70 3.42 -5.14
N PRO A 255 -0.41 3.74 -4.96
CA PRO A 255 0.34 3.76 -3.72
C PRO A 255 1.06 5.10 -3.48
N ILE A 256 1.02 5.57 -2.24
CA ILE A 256 2.01 6.54 -1.77
C ILE A 256 3.40 5.89 -1.82
N ARG A 257 4.44 6.64 -2.19
CA ARG A 257 5.86 6.29 -2.00
C ARG A 257 6.49 7.32 -1.06
N VAL A 258 7.51 6.96 -0.26
CA VAL A 258 8.26 7.96 0.53
C VAL A 258 9.59 8.23 -0.13
N ARG A 259 9.91 9.51 -0.37
CA ARG A 259 11.24 9.94 -0.81
C ARG A 259 12.03 10.52 0.35
N SER A 260 13.32 10.22 0.38
CA SER A 260 14.22 10.87 1.32
C SER A 260 14.36 12.36 0.99
N THR A 261 14.19 13.20 2.01
CA THR A 261 14.30 14.67 1.94
C THR A 261 15.64 15.18 1.42
N ASN A 262 16.71 14.38 1.55
CA ASN A 262 18.09 14.81 1.24
C ASN A 262 18.52 14.54 -0.21
N GLY A 263 17.62 14.15 -1.11
CA GLY A 263 17.92 13.81 -2.52
C GLY A 263 18.70 12.50 -2.70
N ARG A 264 19.58 12.15 -1.76
CA ARG A 264 20.03 10.77 -1.52
C ARG A 264 18.82 9.94 -1.08
N VAL A 265 18.25 9.19 -2.03
CA VAL A 265 17.35 8.07 -1.75
C VAL A 265 17.91 7.30 -0.57
N LEU A 266 17.08 7.02 0.45
CA LEU A 266 17.49 6.18 1.57
C LEU A 266 18.05 4.87 0.97
N SER A 267 19.20 4.41 1.43
CA SER A 267 19.89 3.26 0.82
C SER A 267 19.17 1.90 0.97
N GLY A 268 17.92 1.89 1.44
CA GLY A 268 16.97 0.77 1.34
C GLY A 268 15.60 1.10 0.70
N HIS A 269 15.31 2.37 0.34
CA HIS A 269 14.04 2.77 -0.30
C HIS A 269 14.18 3.10 -1.80
N LYS A 270 15.11 2.46 -2.52
CA LYS A 270 15.20 2.59 -3.99
C LYS A 270 14.05 1.86 -4.72
N ASN A 271 13.35 0.96 -4.04
CA ASN A 271 12.64 -0.17 -4.66
C ASN A 271 11.20 0.17 -5.11
N GLY A 272 10.86 1.46 -5.29
CA GLY A 272 9.49 1.87 -5.65
C GLY A 272 8.40 1.46 -4.65
N ARG A 273 8.81 1.01 -3.45
CA ARG A 273 7.99 0.44 -2.39
C ARG A 273 6.92 1.41 -1.92
N PHE A 274 5.76 0.86 -1.59
CA PHE A 274 4.65 1.63 -1.07
C PHE A 274 4.95 2.07 0.37
N ALA A 275 4.63 3.32 0.65
CA ALA A 275 4.67 3.89 1.98
C ALA A 275 3.60 3.23 2.84
N GLU A 276 3.95 2.96 4.09
CA GLU A 276 3.00 2.63 5.13
C GLU A 276 2.94 3.75 6.16
N ILE A 277 2.05 3.62 7.13
CA ILE A 277 1.89 4.63 8.18
C ILE A 277 3.17 4.87 8.99
N TRP A 278 4.04 3.87 9.09
CA TRP A 278 5.35 3.92 9.76
C TRP A 278 6.40 4.80 9.05
N ASP A 279 6.17 5.14 7.78
CA ASP A 279 7.07 5.98 6.97
C ASP A 279 6.74 7.47 7.08
N ILE A 280 5.46 7.81 7.28
CA ILE A 280 4.98 9.20 7.22
C ILE A 280 5.29 9.91 8.55
N HIS A 281 6.01 11.03 8.43
CA HIS A 281 6.46 11.85 9.55
C HIS A 281 6.51 13.31 9.12
N VAL A 282 6.42 14.23 10.08
CA VAL A 282 6.50 15.68 9.83
C VAL A 282 7.91 16.06 9.37
N GLY A 283 7.99 16.86 8.30
CA GLY A 283 9.22 17.14 7.58
C GLY A 283 9.59 16.11 6.50
N GLY A 284 8.92 14.95 6.46
CA GLY A 284 9.13 13.93 5.43
C GLY A 284 8.55 14.33 4.05
N VAL A 285 9.12 13.80 2.97
CA VAL A 285 8.61 13.97 1.60
C VAL A 285 7.93 12.70 1.11
N VAL A 286 6.71 12.87 0.64
CA VAL A 286 5.76 11.83 0.31
C VAL A 286 5.37 12.00 -1.15
N GLU A 287 5.63 10.99 -1.98
CA GLU A 287 5.31 10.98 -3.40
C GLU A 287 3.94 10.31 -3.63
N ALA A 288 3.01 11.03 -4.26
CA ALA A 288 1.72 10.50 -4.68
C ALA A 288 1.37 11.08 -6.06
N PHE A 289 0.81 10.27 -6.97
CA PHE A 289 0.46 10.71 -8.33
C PHE A 289 1.61 11.44 -9.08
N ASN A 290 2.86 10.96 -8.90
CA ASN A 290 4.09 11.59 -9.41
C ASN A 290 4.35 13.04 -8.93
N ARG A 291 3.71 13.48 -7.84
CA ARG A 291 3.93 14.77 -7.18
C ARG A 291 4.57 14.57 -5.81
N LEU A 292 5.44 15.49 -5.41
CA LEU A 292 6.15 15.45 -4.12
C LEU A 292 5.47 16.36 -3.10
N PHE A 293 4.84 15.74 -2.10
CA PHE A 293 4.18 16.38 -0.98
C PHE A 293 5.13 16.46 0.21
N LEU A 294 5.38 17.65 0.75
CA LEU A 294 6.10 17.84 2.01
C LEU A 294 5.10 17.82 3.16
N VAL A 295 5.28 16.89 4.11
CA VAL A 295 4.45 16.81 5.32
C VAL A 295 4.83 17.95 6.26
N LYS A 296 3.86 18.77 6.66
CA LYS A 296 4.08 19.98 7.47
C LYS A 296 3.47 19.95 8.86
N LYS A 297 2.43 19.15 9.07
CA LYS A 297 1.76 19.04 10.37
C LYS A 297 1.05 17.70 10.48
N ALA A 298 1.03 17.12 11.67
CA ALA A 298 0.20 15.98 12.02
C ALA A 298 -1.08 16.44 12.75
N SER A 299 -2.17 15.66 12.67
CA SER A 299 -3.31 15.82 13.57
C SER A 299 -2.94 15.44 15.00
N VAL A 300 -3.81 15.76 15.96
CA VAL A 300 -3.64 15.35 17.36
C VAL A 300 -3.62 13.81 17.46
N GLY A 301 -4.51 13.12 16.73
CA GLY A 301 -4.53 11.66 16.65
C GLY A 301 -3.24 11.09 16.08
N ALA A 302 -2.78 11.60 14.94
CA ALA A 302 -1.51 11.19 14.34
C ALA A 302 -0.31 11.46 15.27
N THR A 303 -0.33 12.56 16.03
CA THR A 303 0.69 12.88 17.04
C THR A 303 0.69 11.88 18.19
N LYS A 304 -0.47 11.58 18.78
CA LYS A 304 -0.61 10.61 19.87
C LYS A 304 -0.18 9.20 19.42
N TRP A 305 -0.68 8.76 18.26
CA TRP A 305 -0.36 7.49 17.64
C TRP A 305 1.16 7.38 17.42
N HIS A 306 1.78 8.39 16.81
CA HIS A 306 3.21 8.40 16.55
C HIS A 306 4.02 8.33 17.86
N ALA A 307 3.68 9.16 18.85
CA ALA A 307 4.36 9.17 20.14
C ALA A 307 4.27 7.82 20.89
N ALA A 308 3.16 7.09 20.76
CA ALA A 308 2.96 5.78 21.37
C ALA A 308 3.95 4.72 20.84
N TYR A 309 4.30 4.77 19.54
CA TYR A 309 5.24 3.83 18.92
C TYR A 309 6.69 4.35 18.90
N TYR A 310 6.91 5.64 18.64
CA TYR A 310 8.25 6.25 18.60
C TYR A 310 8.90 6.31 19.99
N GLY A 311 8.15 6.69 21.04
CA GLY A 311 8.70 6.87 22.39
C GLY A 311 9.38 5.61 22.97
N PRO A 312 8.78 4.42 22.88
CA PRO A 312 9.44 3.16 23.23
C PRO A 312 10.68 2.87 22.38
N LEU A 313 10.61 3.07 21.06
CA LEU A 313 11.72 2.80 20.14
C LEU A 313 12.92 3.74 20.38
N GLU A 314 12.69 5.03 20.65
CA GLU A 314 13.74 6.00 20.98
C GLU A 314 14.46 5.64 22.30
N LYS A 315 13.70 5.20 23.30
CA LYS A 315 14.25 4.67 24.57
C LYS A 315 15.09 3.41 24.32
N LEU A 316 14.58 2.48 23.52
CA LEU A 316 15.28 1.24 23.15
C LEU A 316 16.58 1.55 22.41
N ARG A 317 16.54 2.39 21.37
CA ARG A 317 17.71 2.88 20.62
C ARG A 317 18.76 3.50 21.55
N SER A 318 18.32 4.35 22.47
CA SER A 318 19.18 5.00 23.47
C SER A 318 19.83 4.00 24.43
N ASN A 319 19.09 2.96 24.83
CA ASN A 319 19.60 1.89 25.71
C ASN A 319 20.58 0.96 24.97
N LEU A 320 20.31 0.63 23.71
CA LEU A 320 21.22 -0.10 22.83
C LEU A 320 22.53 0.67 22.63
N ILE A 321 22.46 1.96 22.28
CA ILE A 321 23.61 2.86 22.17
C ILE A 321 24.44 2.88 23.47
N LYS A 322 23.80 3.14 24.62
CA LYS A 322 24.49 3.16 25.94
C LYS A 322 25.11 1.82 26.32
N THR A 323 24.54 0.71 25.85
CA THR A 323 25.05 -0.64 26.13
C THR A 323 26.21 -0.98 25.19
N LEU A 324 26.10 -0.66 23.91
CA LEU A 324 27.14 -0.89 22.90
C LEU A 324 28.41 -0.10 23.21
N LEU A 325 28.29 1.16 23.67
CA LEU A 325 29.43 1.99 24.09
C LEU A 325 30.29 1.39 25.21
N LYS A 326 29.75 0.45 26.00
CA LYS A 326 30.50 -0.28 27.04
C LYS A 326 31.51 -1.29 26.46
N TYR A 327 31.25 -1.78 25.24
CA TYR A 327 32.05 -2.79 24.55
C TYR A 327 32.83 -2.22 23.36
N LYS A 328 32.25 -1.21 22.69
CA LYS A 328 32.81 -0.50 21.55
C LYS A 328 32.81 1.00 21.87
N PRO A 329 33.86 1.53 22.55
CA PRO A 329 33.95 2.94 22.93
C PRO A 329 34.28 3.87 21.74
N VAL A 330 34.53 3.31 20.55
CA VAL A 330 34.63 4.06 19.29
C VAL A 330 33.31 4.79 19.03
N ALA A 331 33.38 6.01 18.52
CA ALA A 331 32.21 6.81 18.19
C ALA A 331 31.20 6.01 17.35
N ILE A 332 29.98 5.87 17.87
CA ILE A 332 28.85 5.29 17.14
C ILE A 332 28.55 6.20 15.95
N ASP A 333 28.25 5.59 14.80
CA ASP A 333 27.93 6.33 13.57
C ASP A 333 26.79 7.33 13.82
N ASN A 334 27.00 8.57 13.38
CA ASN A 334 26.02 9.65 13.43
C ASN A 334 24.66 9.27 12.81
N ARG A 335 24.60 8.24 11.95
CA ARG A 335 23.34 7.69 11.43
C ARG A 335 22.39 7.13 12.50
N TYR A 336 22.88 6.80 13.69
CA TYR A 336 22.09 6.29 14.81
C TYR A 336 21.67 7.36 15.82
N THR A 337 22.36 8.51 15.83
CA THR A 337 22.10 9.61 16.78
C THR A 337 21.38 10.79 16.13
N LYS A 338 21.45 10.93 14.81
CA LYS A 338 20.72 11.95 14.05
C LYS A 338 19.41 11.38 13.51
N ASP A 339 18.33 11.70 14.19
CA ASP A 339 16.98 11.57 13.63
C ASP A 339 16.85 12.37 12.33
N ARG A 340 16.20 11.75 11.34
CA ARG A 340 15.91 12.40 10.07
C ARG A 340 14.54 13.06 10.15
N GLY A 341 14.55 14.37 10.40
CA GLY A 341 13.39 15.24 10.40
C GLY A 341 13.48 16.28 11.50
N SER A 342 12.39 17.03 11.72
CA SER A 342 12.37 18.06 12.75
C SER A 342 12.06 17.42 14.10
N VAL A 343 13.10 17.02 14.84
CA VAL A 343 12.98 16.37 16.17
C VAL A 343 12.22 17.26 17.19
N ARG A 344 12.17 18.57 16.94
CA ARG A 344 11.40 19.53 17.74
C ARG A 344 9.91 19.55 17.42
N GLU A 345 9.50 18.96 16.30
CA GLU A 345 8.11 18.84 15.88
C GLU A 345 7.56 17.47 16.28
N ASN A 346 6.35 17.49 16.83
CA ASN A 346 5.59 16.28 17.12
C ASN A 346 5.43 15.42 15.85
N ALA A 347 5.69 14.13 15.98
CA ALA A 347 5.74 13.17 14.87
C ALA A 347 6.82 13.45 13.79
N GLY A 348 7.94 14.09 14.17
CA GLY A 348 9.00 14.53 13.25
C GLY A 348 10.03 13.48 12.77
N ALA A 349 9.89 12.19 13.10
CA ALA A 349 10.85 11.13 12.70
C ALA A 349 10.14 9.89 12.12
N SER A 350 10.74 9.22 11.13
CA SER A 350 10.19 7.96 10.59
C SER A 350 10.30 6.83 11.62
N ILE A 351 9.17 6.18 11.93
CA ILE A 351 9.13 5.08 12.90
C ILE A 351 9.88 3.85 12.35
N ARG A 352 9.69 3.52 11.07
CA ARG A 352 10.41 2.37 10.46
C ARG A 352 11.92 2.60 10.47
N LEU A 353 12.40 3.82 10.20
CA LEU A 353 13.83 4.14 10.24
C LEU A 353 14.43 3.91 11.64
N VAL A 354 13.72 4.31 12.70
CA VAL A 354 14.18 4.14 14.08
C VAL A 354 14.13 2.65 14.50
N ALA A 355 13.11 1.90 14.07
CA ALA A 355 13.06 0.45 14.28
C ALA A 355 14.21 -0.28 13.57
N ALA A 356 14.53 0.08 12.32
CA ALA A 356 15.68 -0.45 11.60
C ALA A 356 17.01 -0.13 12.30
N GLN A 357 17.17 1.11 12.80
CA GLN A 357 18.32 1.48 13.64
C GLN A 357 18.43 0.62 14.90
N CYS A 358 17.31 0.31 15.58
CA CYS A 358 17.31 -0.59 16.75
C CYS A 358 17.78 -2.00 16.38
N ILE A 359 17.33 -2.55 15.25
CA ILE A 359 17.76 -3.88 14.78
C ILE A 359 19.26 -3.88 14.46
N GLU A 360 19.75 -2.93 13.66
CA GLU A 360 21.18 -2.83 13.33
C GLU A 360 22.09 -2.67 14.57
N LEU A 361 21.62 -1.93 15.59
CA LEU A 361 22.32 -1.76 16.86
C LEU A 361 22.26 -3.03 17.73
N ALA A 362 21.16 -3.76 17.69
CA ALA A 362 21.02 -5.05 18.36
C ALA A 362 21.93 -6.11 17.70
N ASP A 363 22.01 -6.16 16.37
CA ASP A 363 22.92 -7.07 15.65
C ASP A 363 24.38 -6.75 15.96
N GLN A 364 24.77 -5.47 16.04
CA GLN A 364 26.09 -5.05 16.51
C GLN A 364 26.34 -5.45 17.99
N LEU A 365 25.33 -5.38 18.85
CA LEU A 365 25.43 -5.83 20.24
C LEU A 365 25.51 -7.35 20.34
N ARG A 366 24.88 -8.10 19.42
CA ARG A 366 24.84 -9.57 19.40
C ARG A 366 26.25 -10.17 19.31
N TYR A 367 27.18 -9.49 18.63
CA TYR A 367 28.60 -9.85 18.59
C TYR A 367 29.26 -9.88 19.98
N TYR A 368 28.86 -9.00 20.90
CA TYR A 368 29.46 -8.88 22.24
C TYR A 368 28.63 -9.57 23.35
N ARG A 369 27.30 -9.54 23.24
CA ARG A 369 26.34 -10.04 24.24
C ARG A 369 25.06 -10.55 23.56
N PRO A 370 25.06 -11.76 22.97
CA PRO A 370 23.93 -12.25 22.18
C PRO A 370 22.61 -12.30 22.97
N ALA A 371 22.58 -12.94 24.13
CA ALA A 371 21.38 -13.03 24.95
C ALA A 371 20.77 -11.66 25.34
N LEU A 372 21.59 -10.63 25.56
CA LEU A 372 21.11 -9.28 25.86
C LEU A 372 20.64 -8.55 24.60
N ALA A 373 21.31 -8.77 23.46
CA ALA A 373 20.87 -8.25 22.17
C ALA A 373 19.49 -8.81 21.79
N ASP A 374 19.28 -10.11 21.96
CA ASP A 374 18.00 -10.77 21.66
C ASP A 374 16.89 -10.31 22.63
N GLN A 375 17.21 -10.16 23.92
CA GLN A 375 16.28 -9.59 24.92
C GLN A 375 15.86 -8.15 24.59
N LEU A 376 16.76 -7.33 24.04
CA LEU A 376 16.47 -5.95 23.64
C LEU A 376 15.78 -5.88 22.27
N ALA A 377 16.15 -6.73 21.31
CA ALA A 377 15.53 -6.82 20.00
C ALA A 377 14.05 -7.24 20.10
N GLY A 378 13.72 -8.14 21.03
CA GLY A 378 12.33 -8.53 21.34
C GLY A 378 11.44 -7.41 21.92
N GLN A 379 11.98 -6.20 22.15
CA GLN A 379 11.19 -5.02 22.54
C GLN A 379 10.75 -4.17 21.34
N VAL A 380 11.20 -4.49 20.12
CA VAL A 380 10.69 -3.85 18.89
C VAL A 380 9.30 -4.43 18.58
N PRO A 381 8.27 -3.60 18.29
CA PRO A 381 6.94 -4.10 18.00
C PRO A 381 6.90 -5.07 16.80
N GLU A 382 6.34 -6.26 16.99
CA GLU A 382 6.22 -7.30 15.94
C GLU A 382 5.59 -6.81 14.62
N PRO A 383 4.54 -5.94 14.58
CA PRO A 383 4.01 -5.40 13.33
C PRO A 383 5.05 -4.66 12.46
N ILE A 384 6.12 -4.13 13.08
CA ILE A 384 7.22 -3.47 12.38
C ILE A 384 8.33 -4.49 12.03
N LEU A 385 8.59 -5.47 12.91
CA LEU A 385 9.58 -6.53 12.67
C LEU A 385 9.20 -7.41 11.47
N TRP A 386 7.94 -7.86 11.38
CA TRP A 386 7.49 -8.71 10.28
C TRP A 386 7.71 -8.04 8.92
N ARG A 387 7.39 -6.74 8.80
CA ARG A 387 7.65 -5.96 7.58
C ARG A 387 9.13 -5.84 7.26
N LEU A 388 9.95 -5.47 8.24
CA LEU A 388 11.41 -5.35 8.04
C LEU A 388 12.08 -6.68 7.66
N ARG A 389 11.55 -7.83 8.10
CA ARG A 389 12.00 -9.16 7.64
C ARG A 389 11.60 -9.43 6.20
N SER A 390 10.34 -9.20 5.82
CA SER A 390 9.88 -9.37 4.43
C SER A 390 10.67 -8.52 3.42
N GLU A 391 11.09 -7.31 3.81
CA GLU A 391 11.93 -6.43 2.98
C GLU A 391 13.34 -7.00 2.70
N GLY A 392 13.91 -7.77 3.63
CA GLY A 392 15.24 -8.38 3.46
C GLY A 392 15.24 -9.63 2.59
N GLU A 393 14.13 -10.38 2.57
CA GLU A 393 13.97 -11.56 1.71
C GLU A 393 13.77 -11.17 0.24
N GLU A 394 13.03 -10.09 -0.04
CA GLU A 394 12.80 -9.59 -1.40
C GLU A 394 14.06 -8.98 -2.03
N SER A 395 14.85 -8.19 -1.28
CA SER A 395 16.05 -7.53 -1.83
C SER A 395 17.19 -8.51 -2.11
N GLY A 396 17.39 -9.50 -1.24
CA GLY A 396 18.43 -10.51 -1.42
C GLY A 396 18.31 -11.29 -2.74
N ALA A 397 17.09 -11.58 -3.18
CA ALA A 397 16.82 -12.36 -4.38
C ALA A 397 17.13 -11.65 -5.72
N GLU A 398 17.26 -10.32 -5.71
CA GLU A 398 17.72 -9.55 -6.87
C GLU A 398 19.22 -9.24 -6.78
N ASP A 399 19.73 -8.84 -5.62
CA ASP A 399 21.17 -8.53 -5.46
C ASP A 399 22.06 -9.78 -5.60
N GLU A 400 21.65 -10.98 -5.15
CA GLU A 400 22.40 -12.23 -5.43
C GLU A 400 22.52 -12.50 -6.93
N LYS A 401 21.49 -12.22 -7.73
CA LYS A 401 21.55 -12.42 -9.20
C LYS A 401 22.51 -11.44 -9.86
N VAL A 402 22.60 -10.21 -9.36
CA VAL A 402 23.55 -9.21 -9.86
C VAL A 402 24.99 -9.60 -9.49
N VAL A 403 25.22 -10.13 -8.28
CA VAL A 403 26.55 -10.60 -7.86
C VAL A 403 26.98 -11.88 -8.61
N ILE A 404 26.07 -12.84 -8.82
CA ILE A 404 26.36 -14.06 -9.59
C ILE A 404 26.66 -13.71 -11.06
N ALA A 405 25.86 -12.83 -11.68
CA ALA A 405 26.12 -12.36 -13.06
C ALA A 405 27.45 -11.58 -13.19
N ALA A 406 27.89 -10.90 -12.13
CA ALA A 406 29.20 -10.23 -12.10
C ALA A 406 30.37 -11.21 -11.91
N MET A 407 30.15 -12.40 -11.32
CA MET A 407 31.18 -13.43 -11.16
C MET A 407 31.32 -14.34 -12.38
N GLU A 408 30.24 -14.57 -13.13
CA GLU A 408 30.29 -15.35 -14.39
C GLU A 408 30.79 -14.52 -15.59
N GLY A 409 30.85 -13.18 -15.46
CA GLY A 409 31.32 -12.24 -16.49
C GLY A 409 32.84 -12.02 -16.55
N GLY A 410 33.65 -12.88 -15.91
CA GLY A 410 35.12 -12.81 -15.91
C GLY A 410 35.75 -13.22 -17.24
N GLY A 411 35.54 -12.41 -18.28
CA GLY A 411 36.20 -12.56 -19.58
C GLY A 411 37.71 -12.31 -19.49
N GLU A 412 38.46 -13.05 -20.29
CA GLU A 412 39.94 -13.06 -20.30
C GLU A 412 40.51 -11.65 -20.61
N GLU A 413 41.37 -11.13 -19.74
CA GLU A 413 42.18 -9.95 -20.05
C GLU A 413 43.28 -10.33 -21.06
N GLU A 414 43.01 -10.10 -22.35
CA GLU A 414 44.04 -10.14 -23.39
C GLU A 414 45.13 -9.10 -23.10
N TYR A 415 46.30 -9.58 -22.68
CA TYR A 415 47.52 -8.78 -22.57
C TYR A 415 47.97 -8.32 -23.97
N TYR A 416 47.61 -7.10 -24.35
CA TYR A 416 48.23 -6.41 -25.48
C TYR A 416 49.67 -5.99 -25.11
N GLU A 417 50.65 -6.77 -25.53
CA GLU A 417 52.04 -6.33 -25.60
C GLU A 417 52.17 -5.23 -26.66
N GLY A 418 52.40 -3.99 -26.20
CA GLY A 418 52.67 -2.87 -27.09
C GLY A 418 54.12 -2.89 -27.59
N GLU A 419 54.34 -3.31 -28.83
CA GLU A 419 55.62 -3.07 -29.52
C GLU A 419 55.84 -1.56 -29.69
N GLY A 420 57.06 -1.11 -29.37
CA GLY A 420 57.44 0.29 -29.48
C GLY A 420 57.87 0.69 -30.90
N GLY A 421 57.56 1.93 -31.28
CA GLY A 421 58.03 2.62 -32.48
C GLY A 421 58.12 4.12 -32.25
#